data_AF-A0A2M8N6A2-F1
#
_entry.id   AF-A0A2M8N6A2-F1
#
_cell.length_a   1.000
_cell.length_b   1.000
_cell.length_c   1.000
_cell.angle_alpha   90.00
_cell.angle_beta   90.00
_cell.angle_gamma   90.00
#
_symmetry.space_group_name_H-M   'P 1'
#
loop_
_entity.id
_entity.type
_entity.pdbx_description
1 polymer ?
#
loop_
_entity_poly.entity_id
_entity_poly.type
_entity_poly.pdbx_seq_one_letter_code
_entity_poly.pdbx_strand_id
1 'polypeptide(L)'
;MKNIVRILFLVAILAGSVVFSTVSPTQAQVTPGICDNPVDVLTAAFCAAREAIEEERSIDLTIVKQWTFEQQEFTNGIDWGCIDGIAAVDVRPVYYGWEFRFTALNNEVHTARVSFVDLDTVAVCDEVALATDAPAPSTAPTNPNLPAPVTGAGAAGTFELGGHVNGLGTQ
;
A
#
# COMPACT_ATOMS: atom_id res chain seq x y z
N MET A 1 -11.65 -47.05 -18.82
CA MET A 1 -10.82 -46.95 -17.60
C MET A 1 -9.68 -45.93 -17.68
N LYS A 2 -9.15 -45.57 -18.87
CA LYS A 2 -8.02 -44.63 -19.02
C LYS A 2 -8.37 -43.13 -18.89
N ASN A 3 -9.66 -42.78 -18.91
CA ASN A 3 -10.13 -41.39 -18.93
C ASN A 3 -10.58 -40.86 -17.55
N ILE A 4 -10.77 -41.74 -16.55
CA ILE A 4 -11.20 -41.35 -15.20
C ILE A 4 -10.00 -40.89 -14.36
N VAL A 5 -8.81 -41.45 -14.60
CA VAL A 5 -7.57 -41.09 -13.90
C VAL A 5 -7.05 -39.69 -14.28
N ARG A 6 -7.36 -39.19 -15.49
CA ARG A 6 -6.94 -37.87 -15.95
C ARG A 6 -7.74 -36.71 -15.35
N ILE A 7 -8.98 -36.96 -14.95
CA ILE A 7 -9.85 -35.93 -14.35
C ILE A 7 -9.47 -35.71 -12.88
N LEU A 8 -9.01 -36.75 -12.18
CA LEU A 8 -8.58 -36.63 -10.78
C LEU A 8 -7.29 -35.80 -10.59
N PHE A 9 -6.42 -35.72 -11.60
CA PHE A 9 -5.16 -34.99 -11.51
C PHE A 9 -5.30 -33.48 -11.80
N LEU A 10 -6.34 -33.06 -12.50
CA LEU A 10 -6.60 -31.66 -12.84
C LEU A 10 -7.34 -30.89 -11.74
N VAL A 11 -8.04 -31.58 -10.85
CA VAL A 11 -8.75 -30.95 -9.72
C VAL A 11 -7.79 -30.64 -8.56
N ALA A 12 -6.63 -31.30 -8.48
CA ALA A 12 -5.69 -31.14 -7.37
C ALA A 12 -4.78 -29.88 -7.46
N ILE A 13 -4.68 -29.23 -8.63
CA ILE A 13 -3.77 -28.09 -8.83
C ILE A 13 -4.49 -26.74 -8.62
N LEU A 14 -5.83 -26.71 -8.58
CA LEU A 14 -6.60 -25.47 -8.47
C LEU A 14 -6.82 -24.99 -7.02
N ALA A 15 -6.22 -25.64 -6.03
CA ALA A 15 -6.45 -25.35 -4.60
C ALA A 15 -5.26 -24.66 -3.90
N GLY A 16 -4.17 -24.34 -4.61
CA GLY A 16 -2.89 -24.00 -3.97
C GLY A 16 -2.50 -22.51 -3.91
N SER A 17 -3.18 -21.62 -4.63
CA SER A 17 -2.70 -20.23 -4.79
C SER A 17 -3.46 -19.26 -3.89
N VAL A 18 -3.38 -19.45 -2.58
CA VAL A 18 -3.75 -18.37 -1.64
C VAL A 18 -2.54 -17.45 -1.55
N VAL A 19 -2.56 -16.38 -2.34
CA VAL A 19 -1.62 -15.28 -2.21
C VAL A 19 -1.95 -14.59 -0.88
N PHE A 20 -1.13 -14.81 0.14
CA PHE A 20 -1.24 -14.08 1.39
C PHE A 20 -0.70 -12.67 1.16
N SER A 21 -1.53 -11.75 0.67
CA SER A 21 -1.24 -10.32 0.71
C SER A 21 -1.36 -9.86 2.15
N THR A 22 -0.23 -9.83 2.87
CA THR A 22 -0.16 -9.18 4.18
C THR A 22 -0.14 -7.67 3.97
N VAL A 23 -1.32 -7.07 3.90
CA VAL A 23 -1.47 -5.63 4.12
C VAL A 23 -1.24 -5.36 5.60
N SER A 24 -0.04 -4.89 5.94
CA SER A 24 0.27 -4.42 7.29
C SER A 24 -0.49 -3.11 7.55
N PRO A 25 -1.19 -2.96 8.68
CA PRO A 25 -1.88 -1.72 9.00
C PRO A 25 -0.88 -0.57 9.20
N THR A 26 -1.23 0.56 8.58
CA THR A 26 -0.47 1.80 8.54
C THR A 26 -0.40 2.48 9.91
N GLN A 27 0.81 2.90 10.34
CA GLN A 27 1.00 3.70 11.54
C GLN A 27 0.37 5.10 11.38
N ALA A 28 -0.26 5.61 12.43
CA ALA A 28 -0.89 6.93 12.46
C ALA A 28 0.13 8.03 12.12
N GLN A 29 -0.17 8.82 11.09
CA GLN A 29 0.76 9.72 10.39
C GLN A 29 1.14 11.01 11.12
N VAL A 30 0.96 11.08 12.44
CA VAL A 30 1.03 12.37 13.12
C VAL A 30 2.10 12.34 14.19
N THR A 31 3.35 12.28 13.74
CA THR A 31 4.41 12.99 14.46
C THR A 31 5.09 13.90 13.45
N PRO A 32 4.83 15.22 13.49
CA PRO A 32 5.68 16.18 12.80
C PRO A 32 7.14 15.85 13.08
N GLY A 33 7.95 15.68 12.04
CA GLY A 33 9.35 15.26 12.17
C GLY A 33 9.61 13.76 12.19
N ILE A 34 8.65 12.90 11.81
CA ILE A 34 8.91 11.46 11.62
C ILE A 34 10.08 11.19 10.65
N CYS A 35 10.30 12.10 9.70
CA CYS A 35 11.42 12.05 8.75
C CYS A 35 12.68 12.78 9.22
N ASP A 36 12.65 13.51 10.34
CA ASP A 36 13.83 14.19 10.87
C ASP A 36 14.81 13.21 11.52
N ASN A 37 14.29 12.10 12.07
CA ASN A 37 15.08 11.04 12.68
C ASN A 37 14.33 9.70 12.58
N PRO A 38 14.37 9.02 11.43
CA PRO A 38 13.67 7.75 11.25
C PRO A 38 14.23 6.69 12.20
N VAL A 39 13.36 6.10 13.02
CA VAL A 39 13.75 5.15 14.08
C VAL A 39 13.91 3.71 13.58
N ASP A 40 13.47 3.43 12.36
CA ASP A 40 13.54 2.12 11.71
C ASP A 40 13.63 2.25 10.19
N VAL A 41 14.02 1.16 9.53
CA VAL A 41 14.29 1.12 8.07
C VAL A 41 13.03 1.37 7.24
N LEU A 42 11.86 0.90 7.68
CA LEU A 42 10.62 1.12 6.95
C LEU A 42 10.20 2.59 7.03
N THR A 43 10.35 3.22 8.19
CA THR A 43 10.12 4.65 8.36
C THR A 43 11.09 5.47 7.49
N ALA A 44 12.36 5.08 7.42
CA ALA A 44 13.33 5.72 6.53
C ALA A 44 12.94 5.58 5.05
N ALA A 45 12.50 4.39 4.63
CA ALA A 45 12.03 4.14 3.27
C ALA A 45 10.76 4.95 2.92
N PHE A 46 9.81 5.05 3.85
CA PHE A 46 8.63 5.90 3.72
C PHE A 46 9.02 7.36 3.49
N CYS A 47 9.99 7.86 4.27
CA CYS A 47 10.47 9.24 4.16
C CYS A 47 11.17 9.49 2.83
N ALA A 48 12.03 8.58 2.38
CA ALA A 48 12.69 8.67 1.08
C ALA A 48 11.69 8.68 -0.08
N ALA A 49 10.66 7.81 -0.03
CA ALA A 49 9.59 7.79 -1.03
C ALA A 49 8.83 9.11 -1.08
N ARG A 50 8.45 9.65 0.09
CA ARG A 50 7.72 10.91 0.19
C ARG A 50 8.54 12.08 -0.35
N GLU A 51 9.79 12.21 0.09
CA GLU A 51 10.70 13.27 -0.33
C GLU A 51 10.94 13.26 -1.84
N ALA A 52 11.20 12.08 -2.42
CA ALA A 52 11.39 11.94 -3.86
C ALA A 52 10.15 12.38 -4.66
N ILE A 53 8.94 12.01 -4.21
CA ILE A 53 7.70 12.45 -4.88
C ILE A 53 7.50 13.96 -4.73
N GLU A 54 7.70 14.51 -3.52
CA GLU A 54 7.56 15.94 -3.25
C GLU A 54 8.53 16.76 -4.11
N GLU A 55 9.78 16.32 -4.25
CA GLU A 55 10.79 16.94 -5.11
C GLU A 55 10.40 16.86 -6.60
N GLU A 56 10.12 15.67 -7.10
CA GLU A 56 9.87 15.45 -8.53
C GLU A 56 8.58 16.11 -9.01
N ARG A 57 7.53 16.08 -8.19
CA ARG A 57 6.20 16.59 -8.56
C ARG A 57 5.94 18.00 -8.05
N SER A 58 6.82 18.57 -7.21
CA SER A 58 6.65 19.88 -6.58
C SER A 58 5.32 19.99 -5.80
N ILE A 59 4.98 18.95 -5.04
CA ILE A 59 3.78 18.86 -4.21
C ILE A 59 4.16 18.73 -2.72
N ASP A 60 3.18 18.89 -1.84
CA ASP A 60 3.33 18.67 -0.40
C ASP A 60 2.54 17.44 0.04
N LEU A 61 3.25 16.41 0.48
CA LEU A 61 2.71 15.17 1.04
C LEU A 61 3.00 15.04 2.54
N THR A 62 3.37 16.14 3.21
CA THR A 62 3.53 16.18 4.67
C THR A 62 2.27 15.70 5.38
N ILE A 63 1.10 15.99 4.80
CA ILE A 63 -0.20 15.48 5.23
C ILE A 63 -0.87 14.79 4.06
N VAL A 64 -1.16 13.50 4.22
CA VAL A 64 -1.92 12.69 3.25
C VAL A 64 -3.13 12.07 3.93
N LYS A 65 -4.12 11.64 3.14
CA LYS A 65 -5.32 10.94 3.66
C LYS A 65 -4.97 9.54 4.14
N GLN A 66 -4.10 8.87 3.38
CA GLN A 66 -3.70 7.50 3.60
C GLN A 66 -2.37 7.26 2.90
N TRP A 67 -1.60 6.29 3.41
CA TRP A 67 -0.55 5.63 2.66
C TRP A 67 -0.56 4.14 2.92
N THR A 68 -0.01 3.38 1.98
CA THR A 68 0.21 1.94 2.08
C THR A 68 1.59 1.60 1.55
N PHE A 69 2.10 0.44 1.94
CA PHE A 69 3.34 -0.09 1.39
C PHE A 69 3.22 -1.58 1.13
N GLU A 70 3.91 -2.07 0.11
CA GLU A 70 4.05 -3.49 -0.18
C GLU A 70 5.52 -3.82 -0.40
N GLN A 71 5.99 -4.90 0.23
CA GLN A 71 7.29 -5.49 -0.10
C GLN A 71 7.10 -6.34 -1.35
N GLN A 72 7.85 -6.03 -2.41
CA GLN A 72 7.70 -6.76 -3.66
C GLN A 72 9.01 -6.90 -4.42
N GLU A 73 8.99 -7.86 -5.34
CA GLU A 73 10.03 -8.03 -6.34
C GLU A 73 9.71 -7.17 -7.57
N PHE A 74 10.70 -6.42 -8.06
CA PHE A 74 10.66 -5.70 -9.32
C PHE A 74 11.40 -6.53 -10.38
N THR A 75 10.73 -7.52 -10.97
CA THR A 75 11.36 -8.58 -11.81
C THR A 75 12.33 -8.05 -12.88
N ASN A 76 12.04 -6.89 -13.45
CA ASN A 76 12.83 -6.29 -14.53
C ASN A 76 13.64 -5.06 -14.09
N GLY A 77 13.75 -4.80 -12.79
CA GLY A 77 14.37 -3.60 -12.21
C GLY A 77 13.33 -2.60 -11.69
N ILE A 78 13.78 -1.71 -10.81
CA ILE A 78 12.92 -0.83 -10.00
C ILE A 78 12.08 0.13 -10.85
N ASP A 79 12.63 0.60 -11.96
CA ASP A 79 11.99 1.55 -12.88
C ASP A 79 10.97 0.88 -13.81
N TRP A 80 11.14 -0.42 -14.07
CA TRP A 80 10.36 -1.11 -15.09
C TRP A 80 8.89 -1.25 -14.67
N GLY A 81 7.98 -0.73 -15.49
CA GLY A 81 6.54 -0.67 -15.18
C GLY A 81 6.21 0.30 -14.04
N CYS A 82 7.12 1.21 -13.69
CA CYS A 82 6.89 2.35 -12.80
C CYS A 82 7.03 3.65 -13.60
N ILE A 83 8.09 3.75 -14.42
CA ILE A 83 8.33 4.87 -15.34
C ILE A 83 7.89 4.46 -16.74
N ASP A 84 7.02 5.25 -17.34
CA ASP A 84 6.43 4.99 -18.65
C ASP A 84 7.46 5.24 -19.76
N GLY A 85 7.61 4.26 -20.65
CA GLY A 85 8.48 4.39 -21.83
C GLY A 85 9.99 4.36 -21.52
N ILE A 86 10.41 4.01 -20.30
CA ILE A 86 11.83 3.84 -19.99
C ILE A 86 12.48 2.76 -20.88
N ALA A 87 13.65 3.06 -21.44
CA ALA A 87 14.37 2.09 -22.24
C ALA A 87 15.04 1.04 -21.35
N ALA A 88 15.07 -0.23 -21.78
CA ALA A 88 15.61 -1.34 -20.99
C ALA A 88 17.09 -1.15 -20.58
N VAL A 89 17.85 -0.32 -21.29
CA VAL A 89 19.25 0.01 -20.98
C VAL A 89 19.39 1.02 -19.84
N ASP A 90 18.35 1.81 -19.59
CA ASP A 90 18.34 2.87 -18.58
C ASP A 90 17.72 2.39 -17.25
N VAL A 91 17.12 1.19 -17.24
CA VAL A 91 16.53 0.59 -16.05
C VAL A 91 17.61 0.24 -15.03
N ARG A 92 17.45 0.72 -13.81
CA ARG A 92 18.34 0.41 -12.69
C ARG A 92 18.10 -1.03 -12.21
N PRO A 93 19.16 -1.86 -12.05
CA PRO A 93 19.05 -3.29 -11.72
C PRO A 93 18.81 -3.52 -10.22
N VAL A 94 17.76 -2.90 -9.67
CA VAL A 94 17.28 -3.12 -8.30
C VAL A 94 16.00 -3.94 -8.36
N TYR A 95 16.04 -5.15 -7.80
CA TYR A 95 14.99 -6.14 -7.99
C TYR A 95 14.09 -6.34 -6.76
N TYR A 96 14.41 -5.73 -5.62
CA TYR A 96 13.63 -5.87 -4.39
C TYR A 96 13.54 -4.54 -3.66
N GLY A 97 12.37 -4.27 -3.12
CA GLY A 97 12.09 -3.01 -2.48
C GLY A 97 10.69 -2.92 -1.88
N TRP A 98 10.38 -1.72 -1.41
CA TRP A 98 9.03 -1.33 -1.03
C TRP A 98 8.40 -0.50 -2.15
N GLU A 99 7.15 -0.79 -2.50
CA GLU A 99 6.30 0.15 -3.24
C GLU A 99 5.42 0.90 -2.24
N PHE A 100 5.56 2.21 -2.18
CA PHE A 100 4.73 3.10 -1.38
C PHE A 100 3.67 3.77 -2.25
N ARG A 101 2.46 3.88 -1.73
CA ARG A 101 1.35 4.61 -2.35
C ARG A 101 0.83 5.65 -1.37
N PHE A 102 0.77 6.90 -1.80
CA PHE A 102 0.33 8.04 -1.01
C PHE A 102 -0.94 8.63 -1.61
N THR A 103 -2.03 8.65 -0.86
CA THR A 103 -3.26 9.32 -1.26
C THR A 103 -3.29 10.75 -0.71
N ALA A 104 -2.98 11.71 -1.56
CA ALA A 104 -2.99 13.13 -1.23
C ALA A 104 -4.40 13.65 -0.87
N LEU A 105 -4.48 14.85 -0.30
CA LEU A 105 -5.75 15.44 0.14
C LEU A 105 -6.73 15.70 -1.02
N ASN A 106 -6.23 15.91 -2.23
CA ASN A 106 -6.99 16.04 -3.47
C ASN A 106 -7.45 14.69 -4.08
N ASN A 107 -7.23 13.57 -3.39
CA ASN A 107 -7.46 12.19 -3.86
C ASN A 107 -6.51 11.70 -4.96
N GLU A 108 -5.44 12.42 -5.29
CA GLU A 108 -4.40 11.88 -6.16
C GLU A 108 -3.58 10.82 -5.41
N VAL A 109 -3.27 9.73 -6.09
CA VAL A 109 -2.45 8.63 -5.59
C VAL A 109 -1.11 8.71 -6.27
N HIS A 110 -0.07 9.00 -5.49
CA HIS A 110 1.31 9.02 -5.94
C HIS A 110 2.01 7.75 -5.50
N THR A 111 2.79 7.14 -6.40
CA THR A 111 3.47 5.88 -6.14
C THR A 111 4.97 6.06 -6.30
N ALA A 112 5.74 5.49 -5.39
CA ALA A 112 7.20 5.41 -5.51
C ALA A 112 7.71 4.05 -5.04
N ARG A 113 8.79 3.58 -5.65
CA ARG A 113 9.49 2.35 -5.28
C ARG A 113 10.82 2.70 -4.65
N VAL A 114 11.14 2.04 -3.54
CA VAL A 114 12.37 2.27 -2.76
C VAL A 114 13.13 0.97 -2.61
N SER A 115 14.42 1.00 -2.94
CA SER A 115 15.36 -0.11 -2.75
C SER A 115 15.49 -0.53 -1.29
N PHE A 116 15.60 -1.84 -1.02
CA PHE A 116 15.94 -2.34 0.32
C PHE A 116 17.37 -2.05 0.75
N VAL A 117 18.29 -1.82 -0.20
CA VAL A 117 19.73 -1.88 0.06
C VAL A 117 20.26 -0.57 0.61
N ASP A 118 19.88 0.54 -0.01
CA ASP A 118 20.48 1.86 0.21
C ASP A 118 19.45 2.92 0.62
N LEU A 119 18.14 2.68 0.42
CA LEU A 119 17.04 3.63 0.60
C LEU A 119 17.11 4.90 -0.28
N ASP A 120 18.28 5.20 -0.83
CA ASP A 120 18.53 6.32 -1.74
C ASP A 120 18.10 6.01 -3.18
N THR A 121 18.06 4.73 -3.57
CA THR A 121 17.57 4.35 -4.89
C THR A 121 16.03 4.33 -4.88
N VAL A 122 15.44 5.46 -5.27
CA VAL A 122 13.99 5.67 -5.40
C VAL A 122 13.59 5.84 -6.86
N ALA A 123 12.48 5.20 -7.26
CA ALA A 123 11.81 5.43 -8.54
C ALA A 123 10.43 6.02 -8.26
N VAL A 124 10.19 7.27 -8.68
CA VAL A 124 8.85 7.86 -8.66
C VAL A 124 8.12 7.36 -9.89
N CYS A 125 6.94 6.77 -9.70
CA CYS A 125 6.17 6.24 -10.82
C CYS A 125 5.41 7.35 -11.54
N ASP A 126 5.21 7.17 -12.84
CA ASP A 126 4.52 8.13 -13.70
C ASP A 126 3.00 8.12 -13.51
N GLU A 127 2.45 6.96 -13.17
CA GLU A 127 1.02 6.82 -12.97
C GLU A 127 0.58 7.56 -11.69
N VAL A 128 -0.19 8.63 -11.89
CA VAL A 128 -0.98 9.27 -10.86
C VAL A 128 -2.43 8.81 -11.04
N ALA A 129 -2.91 7.97 -10.13
CA ALA A 129 -4.29 7.51 -10.12
C ALA A 129 -5.17 8.44 -9.27
N LEU A 130 -6.47 8.43 -9.49
CA LEU A 130 -7.42 9.00 -8.54
C LEU A 130 -7.87 7.89 -7.59
N ALA A 131 -7.81 8.15 -6.28
CA ALA A 131 -8.40 7.26 -5.30
C ALA A 131 -9.90 7.17 -5.58
N THR A 132 -10.37 5.99 -5.99
CA THR A 132 -11.80 5.75 -6.13
C THR A 132 -12.41 5.69 -4.73
N ASP A 133 -13.56 6.32 -4.54
CA ASP A 133 -14.30 6.25 -3.28
C ASP A 133 -14.46 4.79 -2.83
N ALA A 134 -14.45 4.61 -1.50
CA ALA A 134 -14.52 3.32 -0.82
C ALA A 134 -15.58 2.39 -1.46
N PRO A 135 -15.36 1.06 -1.44
CA PRO A 135 -16.30 0.11 -2.01
C PRO A 135 -17.72 0.40 -1.52
N ALA A 136 -18.68 0.33 -2.44
CA ALA A 136 -20.09 0.54 -2.16
C ALA A 136 -20.49 -0.21 -0.87
N PRO A 137 -21.33 0.37 0.00
CA PRO A 137 -21.68 -0.23 1.28
C PRO A 137 -22.10 -1.68 1.06
N SER A 138 -21.45 -2.58 1.80
CA SER A 138 -21.76 -4.01 1.82
C SER A 138 -23.28 -4.18 1.94
N THR A 139 -23.88 -4.96 1.04
CA THR A 139 -25.30 -5.37 1.11
C THR A 139 -25.54 -6.40 2.23
N ALA A 140 -24.86 -6.24 3.38
CA ALA A 140 -25.15 -7.02 4.57
C ALA A 140 -26.64 -6.86 4.92
N PRO A 141 -27.33 -7.93 5.34
CA PRO A 141 -28.74 -7.86 5.66
C PRO A 141 -28.97 -6.80 6.74
N THR A 142 -29.75 -5.76 6.41
CA THR A 142 -30.20 -4.73 7.35
C THR A 142 -30.93 -5.41 8.50
N ASN A 143 -30.33 -5.41 9.69
CA ASN A 143 -31.06 -5.70 10.91
C ASN A 143 -32.03 -4.53 11.15
N PRO A 144 -33.36 -4.74 11.12
CA PRO A 144 -34.34 -3.65 11.25
C PRO A 144 -34.34 -2.97 12.63
N ASN A 145 -33.60 -3.51 13.61
CA ASN A 145 -33.40 -2.91 14.92
C ASN A 145 -32.17 -2.00 15.01
N LEU A 146 -31.41 -1.83 13.93
CA LEU A 146 -30.27 -0.93 13.88
C LEU A 146 -30.58 0.26 12.95
N PRO A 147 -30.12 1.48 13.30
CA PRO A 147 -30.19 2.61 12.39
C PRO A 147 -29.56 2.26 11.03
N ALA A 148 -30.16 2.78 9.95
CA ALA A 148 -29.59 2.60 8.62
C ALA A 148 -28.14 3.12 8.61
N PRO A 149 -27.18 2.39 8.00
CA PRO A 149 -25.83 2.89 7.83
C PRO A 149 -25.86 4.23 7.09
N VAL A 150 -25.30 5.28 7.68
CA VAL A 150 -25.16 6.58 7.01
C VAL A 150 -23.95 6.55 6.09
N THR A 151 -24.02 7.21 4.93
CA THR A 151 -22.86 7.39 4.05
C THR A 151 -21.72 8.03 4.83
N GLY A 152 -20.57 7.35 4.92
CA GLY A 152 -19.44 7.80 5.75
C GLY A 152 -19.47 7.37 7.21
N ALA A 153 -20.49 6.61 7.66
CA ALA A 153 -20.31 5.77 8.84
C ALA A 153 -19.23 4.74 8.51
N GLY A 154 -18.25 4.61 9.41
CA GLY A 154 -17.16 3.65 9.27
C GLY A 154 -17.69 2.36 8.68
N ALA A 155 -17.13 1.97 7.53
CA ALA A 155 -17.44 0.71 6.87
C ALA A 155 -17.53 -0.38 7.95
N ALA A 156 -18.44 -1.34 7.79
CA ALA A 156 -18.61 -2.48 8.69
C ALA A 156 -17.36 -3.39 8.74
N GLY A 157 -16.31 -2.82 9.32
CA GLY A 157 -14.95 -3.25 9.52
C GLY A 157 -14.43 -2.38 10.67
N THR A 158 -13.47 -2.87 11.42
CA THR A 158 -12.94 -2.21 12.62
C THR A 158 -12.50 -0.80 12.28
N PHE A 159 -13.30 0.19 12.70
CA PHE A 159 -12.88 1.58 12.78
C PHE A 159 -11.80 1.66 13.86
N GLU A 160 -10.58 1.36 13.44
CA GLU A 160 -9.37 1.53 14.23
C GLU A 160 -9.05 3.03 14.19
N LEU A 161 -9.61 3.79 15.13
CA LEU A 161 -8.89 4.96 15.62
C LEU A 161 -7.56 4.42 16.12
N GLY A 162 -6.47 4.68 15.41
CA GLY A 162 -5.11 4.22 15.70
C GLY A 162 -4.52 4.76 17.01
N GLY A 163 -5.26 4.63 18.11
CA GLY A 163 -4.81 4.85 19.46
C GLY A 163 -4.49 3.51 20.10
N HIS A 164 -3.23 3.09 19.99
CA HIS A 164 -2.69 2.26 21.04
C HIS A 164 -2.77 3.12 22.32
N VAL A 165 -3.72 2.80 23.20
CA VAL A 165 -3.75 3.32 24.57
C VAL A 165 -2.49 2.80 25.27
N ASN A 166 -1.38 3.50 25.09
CA ASN A 166 -0.23 3.31 25.96
C ASN A 166 -0.51 4.07 27.27
N GLY A 167 -1.35 3.48 28.12
CA GLY A 167 -1.68 4.07 29.42
C GLY A 167 -3.04 3.72 30.00
N LEU A 168 -3.38 2.43 30.13
CA LEU A 168 -4.14 2.00 31.32
C LEU A 168 -3.11 1.61 32.38
N GLY A 169 -2.49 2.64 32.98
CA GLY A 169 -1.88 2.45 34.29
C GLY A 169 -2.97 2.00 35.25
N THR A 170 -2.70 0.93 35.98
CA THR A 170 -3.53 0.51 37.11
C THR A 170 -3.60 1.68 38.10
N GLN A 171 -4.78 2.27 38.25
CA GLN A 171 -5.21 2.82 39.53
C GLN A 171 -6.13 1.79 40.18
#